data_AF-A0A401H4I6-F1
#
_entry.id   AF-A0A401H4I6-F1
#
_cell.length_a   1.000
_cell.length_b   1.000
_cell.length_c   1.000
_cell.angle_alpha   90.00
_cell.angle_beta   90.00
_cell.angle_gamma   90.00
#
_symmetry.space_group_name_H-M   'P 1'
#
loop_
_entity.id
_entity.type
_entity.pdbx_description
1 polymer ?
#
loop_
_entity_poly.entity_id
_entity_poly.type
_entity_poly.pdbx_seq_one_letter_code
_entity_poly.pdbx_strand_id
1 'polypeptide(L)'
;MQIYGGYRLTEEQVKAWCHSQGTDPQPGTYIVVIMRYLTANHIQIDVLPCDYEGECIHLVVTDKKADYDATPDKYEQLQESDRARAIKQKVLDQGFDSADFVTVPDPYKVWQGW
;
A
#
# COMPACT_ATOMS: atom_id res chain seq x y z
N MET A 1 11.76 -1.21 -14.84
CA MET A 1 10.46 -1.16 -14.13
C MET A 1 10.69 -0.74 -12.67
N GLN A 2 9.70 -0.11 -12.03
CA GLN A 2 9.75 0.13 -10.59
C GLN A 2 9.00 -1.00 -9.87
N ILE A 3 9.64 -1.58 -8.85
CA ILE A 3 9.07 -2.62 -7.99
C ILE A 3 8.85 -2.01 -6.62
N TYR A 4 7.68 -2.24 -6.05
CA TYR A 4 7.27 -1.71 -4.76
C TYR A 4 7.02 -2.86 -3.79
N GLY A 5 7.52 -2.71 -2.57
CA GLY A 5 7.32 -3.63 -1.47
C GLY A 5 6.53 -2.93 -0.38
N GLY A 6 5.51 -3.57 0.15
CA GLY A 6 4.64 -2.90 1.10
C GLY A 6 3.59 -3.81 1.71
N TYR A 7 2.88 -3.24 2.67
CA TYR A 7 1.80 -3.96 3.33
C TYR A 7 0.48 -3.72 2.60
N ARG A 8 -0.18 -4.83 2.28
CA ARG A 8 -1.48 -4.84 1.64
C ARG A 8 -2.58 -4.46 2.63
N LEU A 9 -3.43 -3.53 2.21
CA LEU A 9 -4.72 -3.22 2.83
C LEU A 9 -5.84 -3.44 1.81
N THR A 10 -6.86 -4.21 2.17
CA THR A 10 -8.08 -4.33 1.37
C THR A 10 -8.94 -3.08 1.50
N GLU A 11 -9.83 -2.84 0.54
CA GLU A 11 -10.79 -1.72 0.63
C GLU A 11 -11.65 -1.82 1.91
N GLU A 12 -12.05 -3.04 2.31
CA GLU A 12 -12.81 -3.28 3.53
C GLU A 12 -12.02 -2.91 4.79
N GLN A 13 -10.74 -3.28 4.88
CA GLN A 13 -9.86 -2.91 5.99
C GLN A 13 -9.70 -1.38 6.08
N VAL A 14 -9.51 -0.73 4.93
CA VAL A 14 -9.40 0.73 4.88
C VAL A 14 -10.71 1.38 5.32
N LYS A 15 -11.86 0.90 4.86
CA LYS A 15 -13.17 1.41 5.24
C LYS A 15 -13.45 1.24 6.73
N ALA A 16 -13.18 0.05 7.27
CA ALA A 16 -13.32 -0.25 8.69
C ALA A 16 -12.43 0.66 9.55
N TRP A 17 -11.18 0.87 9.12
CA TRP A 17 -10.29 1.82 9.76
C TRP A 17 -10.83 3.25 9.71
N CYS A 18 -11.26 3.75 8.55
CA CYS A 18 -11.82 5.09 8.42
C CYS A 18 -13.01 5.29 9.37
N HIS A 19 -13.90 4.30 9.44
CA HIS A 19 -15.06 4.29 10.33
C HIS A 19 -14.64 4.33 11.81
N SER A 20 -13.60 3.59 12.20
CA SER A 20 -13.05 3.64 13.56
C SER A 20 -12.52 5.02 13.96
N GLN A 21 -12.08 5.82 12.99
CA GLN A 21 -11.62 7.19 13.18
C GLN A 21 -12.76 8.22 13.10
N GLY A 22 -14.02 7.79 12.98
CA GLY A 22 -15.17 8.68 12.84
C GLY A 22 -15.27 9.37 11.48
N THR A 23 -14.60 8.81 10.46
CA THR A 23 -14.65 9.30 9.09
C THR A 23 -15.42 8.33 8.20
N ASP A 24 -16.25 8.84 7.29
CA ASP A 24 -16.94 8.01 6.28
C ASP A 24 -16.58 8.48 4.86
N PRO A 25 -15.39 8.08 4.36
CA PRO A 25 -14.94 8.49 3.04
C PRO A 25 -15.79 7.88 1.93
N GLN A 26 -16.08 8.70 0.92
CA GLN A 26 -16.69 8.23 -0.32
C GLN A 26 -15.73 7.27 -1.04
N PRO A 27 -16.25 6.26 -1.76
CA PRO A 27 -15.45 5.39 -2.61
C PRO A 27 -14.51 6.19 -3.53
N GLY A 28 -13.25 5.77 -3.60
CA GLY A 28 -12.20 6.47 -4.38
C GLY A 28 -11.50 7.62 -3.65
N THR A 29 -11.93 8.01 -2.44
CA THR A 29 -11.24 9.05 -1.64
C THR A 29 -10.34 8.48 -0.54
N TYR A 30 -10.33 7.15 -0.39
CA TYR A 30 -9.64 6.43 0.68
C TYR A 30 -8.16 6.79 0.81
N ILE A 31 -7.42 6.83 -0.30
CA ILE A 31 -5.98 7.16 -0.32
C ILE A 31 -5.73 8.54 0.29
N VAL A 32 -6.55 9.53 -0.06
CA VAL A 32 -6.38 10.90 0.43
C VAL A 32 -6.56 10.96 1.94
N VAL A 33 -7.55 10.23 2.48
CA VAL A 33 -7.80 10.16 3.92
C VAL A 33 -6.64 9.46 4.63
N ILE A 34 -6.19 8.31 4.13
CA ILE A 34 -5.07 7.56 4.69
C ILE A 34 -3.80 8.42 4.70
N MET A 35 -3.42 9.00 3.56
CA MET A 35 -2.20 9.80 3.44
C MET A 35 -2.24 11.02 4.37
N ARG A 36 -3.39 11.70 4.48
CA ARG A 36 -3.55 12.81 5.44
C ARG A 36 -3.33 12.34 6.88
N TYR A 37 -3.87 11.19 7.24
CA TYR A 37 -3.74 10.66 8.59
C TYR A 37 -2.31 10.22 8.92
N LEU A 38 -1.66 9.49 8.02
CA LEU A 38 -0.26 9.08 8.19
C LEU A 38 0.65 10.31 8.30
N THR A 39 0.41 11.34 7.47
CA THR A 39 1.15 12.61 7.52
C THR A 39 0.94 13.32 8.86
N ALA A 40 -0.31 13.40 9.34
CA ALA A 40 -0.64 14.01 10.63
C ALA A 40 0.04 13.31 11.82
N ASN A 41 0.30 12.01 11.70
CA ASN A 41 1.01 11.19 12.71
C ASN A 41 2.52 11.04 12.42
N HIS A 42 3.08 11.89 11.56
CA HIS A 42 4.51 11.89 11.20
C HIS A 42 5.02 10.57 10.59
N ILE A 43 4.15 9.80 9.95
CA ILE A 43 4.49 8.61 9.20
C ILE A 43 4.61 9.01 7.72
N GLN A 44 5.83 9.34 7.28
CA GLN A 44 6.12 9.77 5.90
C GLN A 44 6.31 8.55 4.98
N ILE A 45 5.20 7.96 4.55
CA ILE A 45 5.17 6.84 3.60
C ILE A 45 4.10 7.06 2.54
N ASP A 46 4.34 6.54 1.34
CA ASP A 46 3.38 6.60 0.25
C ASP A 46 2.34 5.48 0.38
N VAL A 47 1.11 5.75 -0.05
CA VAL A 47 0.06 4.74 -0.18
C VAL A 47 -0.47 4.77 -1.60
N LEU A 48 -0.46 3.60 -2.25
CA LEU A 48 -0.77 3.46 -3.67
C LEU A 48 -1.96 2.52 -3.88
N PRO A 49 -2.92 2.86 -4.77
CA PRO A 49 -3.83 1.86 -5.30
C PRO A 49 -3.08 0.96 -6.28
N CYS A 50 -3.28 -0.34 -6.22
CA CYS A 50 -2.76 -1.27 -7.21
C CYS A 50 -3.61 -2.52 -7.33
N ASP A 51 -3.52 -3.18 -8.48
CA ASP A 51 -4.03 -4.53 -8.67
C ASP A 51 -2.98 -5.52 -8.17
N TYR A 52 -3.40 -6.43 -7.30
CA TYR A 52 -2.59 -7.54 -6.83
C TYR A 52 -3.40 -8.82 -6.92
N GLU A 53 -2.93 -9.77 -7.74
CA GLU A 53 -3.59 -11.06 -7.97
C GLU A 53 -5.06 -10.96 -8.42
N GLY A 54 -5.43 -9.88 -9.13
CA GLY A 54 -6.79 -9.64 -9.62
C GLY A 54 -7.69 -8.91 -8.63
N GLU A 55 -7.14 -8.44 -7.51
CA GLU A 55 -7.86 -7.68 -6.49
C GLU A 55 -7.29 -6.26 -6.35
N CYS A 56 -8.19 -5.27 -6.24
CA CYS A 56 -7.79 -3.90 -5.96
C CYS A 56 -7.38 -3.77 -4.48
N ILE A 57 -6.16 -3.32 -4.24
CA ILE A 57 -5.59 -3.14 -2.90
C ILE A 57 -5.01 -1.74 -2.73
N HIS A 58 -4.88 -1.34 -1.48
CA HIS A 58 -4.10 -0.18 -1.07
C HIS A 58 -2.76 -0.68 -0.52
N LEU A 59 -1.67 -0.32 -1.17
CA LEU A 59 -0.33 -0.71 -0.77
C LEU A 59 0.31 0.40 0.06
N VAL A 60 0.60 0.11 1.32
CA VAL A 60 1.43 0.97 2.16
C VAL A 60 2.88 0.72 1.79
N VAL A 61 3.47 1.62 1.02
CA VAL A 61 4.80 1.44 0.44
C VAL A 61 5.87 1.61 1.51
N THR A 62 6.71 0.58 1.65
CA THR A 62 7.81 0.59 2.62
C THR A 62 9.17 0.53 1.93
N ASP A 63 9.24 -0.20 0.83
CA ASP A 63 10.45 -0.43 0.04
C ASP A 63 10.17 -0.19 -1.45
N LYS A 64 11.18 0.29 -2.17
CA LYS A 64 11.11 0.57 -3.61
C LYS A 64 12.45 0.25 -4.26
N LYS A 65 12.42 -0.45 -5.39
CA LYS A 65 13.60 -0.80 -6.17
C LYS A 65 13.34 -0.58 -7.66
N ALA A 66 14.33 -0.01 -8.35
CA ALA A 66 14.35 -0.03 -9.81
C ALA A 66 14.97 -1.35 -10.27
N ASP A 67 14.26 -2.08 -11.12
CA ASP A 67 14.76 -3.28 -11.79
C ASP A 67 14.61 -3.09 -13.30
N TYR A 68 15.74 -2.97 -14.01
CA TYR A 68 15.75 -2.64 -15.43
C TYR A 68 15.41 -3.83 -16.32
N ASP A 69 15.59 -5.06 -15.83
CA ASP A 69 15.35 -6.29 -16.59
C ASP A 69 13.97 -6.90 -16.29
N ALA A 70 13.27 -6.40 -15.27
CA ALA A 70 11.97 -6.90 -14.86
C ALA A 70 10.82 -6.58 -15.84
N THR A 71 9.94 -7.55 -16.03
CA THR A 71 8.63 -7.46 -16.70
C THR A 71 7.50 -7.64 -15.69
N PRO A 72 6.24 -7.26 -16.00
CA PRO A 72 5.12 -7.40 -15.05
C PRO A 72 4.91 -8.81 -14.49
N ASP A 73 5.25 -9.83 -15.27
CA ASP A 73 5.15 -11.26 -14.94
C ASP A 73 6.46 -11.85 -14.40
N LYS A 74 7.60 -11.17 -14.57
CA LYS A 74 8.92 -11.66 -14.17
C LYS A 74 9.73 -10.56 -13.51
N TYR A 75 9.75 -10.58 -12.19
CA TYR A 75 10.47 -9.62 -11.36
C TYR A 75 10.95 -10.28 -10.06
N GLU A 76 12.00 -9.72 -9.46
CA GLU A 76 12.48 -10.16 -8.15
C GLU A 76 11.52 -9.69 -7.05
N GLN A 77 10.99 -10.64 -6.28
CA GLN A 77 10.18 -10.31 -5.11
C GLN A 77 11.04 -9.66 -4.02
N LEU A 78 10.56 -8.54 -3.49
CA LEU A 78 11.20 -7.89 -2.36
C LEU A 78 10.93 -8.70 -1.10
N GLN A 79 11.92 -8.76 -0.23
CA GLN A 79 11.81 -9.37 1.09
C GLN A 79 11.47 -8.29 2.13
N GLU A 80 10.70 -8.66 3.14
CA GLU A 80 10.35 -7.77 4.24
C GLU A 80 11.62 -7.33 5.00
N SER A 81 11.95 -6.05 4.89
CA SER A 81 13.11 -5.43 5.53
C SER A 81 12.81 -5.04 6.99
N ASP A 82 13.83 -4.78 7.80
CA ASP A 82 13.64 -4.26 9.17
C ASP A 82 12.95 -2.89 9.16
N ARG A 83 13.21 -2.09 8.12
CA ARG A 83 12.50 -0.83 7.88
C ARG A 83 11.01 -1.07 7.64
N ALA A 84 10.67 -2.05 6.80
CA ALA A 84 9.28 -2.43 6.56
C ALA A 84 8.60 -2.83 7.87
N ARG A 85 9.21 -3.73 8.67
CA ARG A 85 8.67 -4.14 9.97
C ARG A 85 8.42 -2.96 10.92
N ALA A 86 9.35 -2.01 10.98
CA ALA A 86 9.18 -0.80 11.79
C ALA A 86 8.02 0.07 11.32
N ILE A 87 7.79 0.17 10.00
CA ILE A 87 6.63 0.87 9.43
C ILE A 87 5.34 0.09 9.71
N LYS A 88 5.35 -1.24 9.58
CA LYS A 88 4.20 -2.11 9.92
C LYS A 88 3.71 -1.81 11.32
N GLN A 89 4.61 -1.82 12.30
CA GLN A 89 4.25 -1.56 13.68
C GLN A 89 3.61 -0.18 13.85
N LYS A 90 4.19 0.87 13.25
CA LYS A 90 3.60 2.22 13.31
C LYS A 90 2.21 2.27 12.71
N VAL A 91 1.99 1.59 11.58
CA VAL A 91 0.71 1.54 10.87
C VAL A 91 -0.33 0.73 11.67
N LEU A 92 0.06 -0.39 12.27
CA LEU A 92 -0.77 -1.15 13.22
C LEU A 92 -1.15 -0.31 14.44
N ASP A 93 -0.21 0.46 14.99
CA ASP A 93 -0.46 1.36 16.12
C ASP A 93 -1.46 2.48 15.77
N GLN A 94 -1.62 2.79 14.47
CA GLN A 94 -2.65 3.71 13.96
C GLN A 94 -4.01 3.02 13.73
N GLY A 95 -4.12 1.70 13.97
CA GLY A 95 -5.33 0.92 13.80
C GLY A 95 -5.53 0.34 12.39
N PHE A 96 -4.57 0.49 11.49
CA PHE A 96 -4.63 -0.20 10.20
C PHE A 96 -4.27 -1.67 10.41
N ASP A 97 -5.21 -2.57 10.17
CA ASP A 97 -4.94 -4.00 10.18
C ASP A 97 -4.48 -4.46 8.80
N SER A 98 -3.18 -4.71 8.62
CA SER A 98 -2.60 -5.13 7.35
C SER A 98 -2.42 -6.65 7.27
N ALA A 99 -2.76 -7.26 6.15
CA ALA A 99 -2.68 -8.71 5.97
C ALA A 99 -1.22 -9.19 5.79
N ASP A 100 -0.57 -8.77 4.72
CA ASP A 100 0.70 -9.37 4.27
C ASP A 100 1.66 -8.36 3.63
N PHE A 101 2.95 -8.66 3.69
CA PHE A 101 3.97 -7.96 2.90
C PHE A 101 3.94 -8.53 1.48
N VAL A 102 3.65 -7.68 0.49
CA VAL A 102 3.55 -8.07 -0.92
C VAL A 102 4.51 -7.25 -1.77
N THR A 103 4.86 -7.78 -2.94
CA THR A 103 5.62 -7.07 -3.96
C THR A 103 4.75 -6.80 -5.17
N VAL A 104 4.72 -5.56 -5.65
CA VAL A 104 3.92 -5.14 -6.81
C VAL A 104 4.83 -4.49 -7.85
N PRO A 105 4.84 -4.98 -9.11
CA PRO A 105 5.52 -4.32 -10.21
C PRO A 105 4.65 -3.20 -10.78
N ASP A 106 5.24 -2.03 -11.00
CA ASP A 106 4.66 -0.90 -11.75
C ASP A 106 3.15 -0.63 -11.46
N PRO A 107 2.79 -0.23 -10.21
CA PRO A 107 1.41 -0.15 -9.73
C PRO A 107 0.53 0.82 -10.54
N TYR A 108 1.13 1.71 -11.32
CA TYR A 108 0.43 2.70 -12.15
C TYR A 108 0.13 2.23 -13.58
N LYS A 109 0.77 1.17 -14.08
CA LYS A 109 0.55 0.71 -15.46
C LYS A 109 -0.72 -0.11 -15.63
N VAL A 110 -1.21 -0.76 -14.58
CA VAL A 110 -2.43 -1.58 -14.66
C VAL A 110 -3.68 -0.71 -14.87
N TRP A 111 -3.67 0.54 -14.36
CA TRP A 111 -4.77 1.49 -14.52
C TRP A 111 -4.86 2.16 -15.91
N GLN A 112 -3.89 1.95 -16.81
CA GLN A 112 -3.94 2.48 -18.18
C GLN A 112 -4.52 1.49 -19.21
N GLY A 113 -5.09 0.38 -18.73
CA GLY A 113 -5.47 -0.74 -19.55
C GLY A 113 -6.97 -0.97 -19.74
N TRP A 114 -7.87 0.00 -19.58
CA TRP A 114 -9.29 -0.11 -19.98
C TRP A 114 -9.87 1.24 -20.40
#